data_AF-A0A9D1VQS9-F1
#
_entry.id   AF-A0A9D1VQS9-F1
#
_cell.length_a   1.000
_cell.length_b   1.000
_cell.length_c   1.000
_cell.angle_alpha   90.00
_cell.angle_beta   90.00
_cell.angle_gamma   90.00
#
_symmetry.space_group_name_H-M   'P 1'
#
loop_
_entity.id
_entity.type
_entity.pdbx_description
1 polymer ?
#
loop_
_entity_poly.entity_id
_entity_poly.type
_entity_poly.pdbx_seq_one_letter_code
_entity_poly.pdbx_strand_id
1 'polypeptide(L)'
;MADTVTRKSLLQHSMEGGVWLGLYLIVRFAFMVMGLYYSVANLIALALFAGTPFVLYRIMMVYHRNNSYISFFSLLWMMGIMLFFFASLICSVAEFVFYQYINPGYVAEMFDRALAL
;
A
#
# COMPACT_ATOMS: atom_id res chain seq x y z
N MET A 1 37.91 -2.42 -16.78
CA MET A 1 36.80 -1.83 -16.01
C MET A 1 35.54 -2.56 -16.45
N ALA A 2 35.10 -3.54 -15.66
CA ALA A 2 33.84 -4.23 -15.92
C ALA A 2 32.76 -3.44 -15.17
N ASP A 3 31.83 -2.82 -15.89
CA ASP A 3 30.67 -2.17 -15.31
C ASP A 3 29.81 -3.25 -14.63
N THR A 4 30.02 -3.42 -13.32
CA THR A 4 29.15 -4.24 -12.48
C THR A 4 27.83 -3.50 -12.32
N VAL A 5 26.95 -3.64 -13.31
CA VAL A 5 25.54 -3.30 -13.15
C VAL A 5 25.01 -4.21 -12.04
N THR A 6 25.00 -3.69 -10.81
CA THR A 6 24.61 -4.42 -9.61
C THR A 6 23.18 -4.91 -9.82
N ARG A 7 23.00 -6.21 -10.07
CA ARG A 7 21.66 -6.82 -10.21
C ARG A 7 20.93 -6.58 -8.88
N LYS A 8 19.95 -5.67 -8.88
CA LYS A 8 19.17 -5.36 -7.68
C LYS A 8 18.54 -6.66 -7.16
N SER A 9 18.76 -6.92 -5.87
CA SER A 9 18.13 -8.08 -5.22
C SER A 9 16.61 -7.91 -5.22
N LEU A 10 15.87 -9.02 -5.24
CA LEU A 10 14.42 -9.05 -5.07
C LEU A 10 13.96 -8.20 -3.89
N LEU A 11 14.73 -8.21 -2.79
CA LEU A 11 14.50 -7.38 -1.61
C LEU A 11 14.56 -5.89 -1.94
N GLN A 12 15.62 -5.42 -2.59
CA GLN A 12 15.76 -4.01 -2.96
C GLN A 12 14.63 -3.54 -3.87
N HIS A 13 14.24 -4.39 -4.83
CA HIS A 13 13.13 -4.05 -5.72
C HIS A 13 11.79 -4.00 -4.97
N SER A 14 11.58 -4.92 -4.03
CA SER A 14 10.38 -4.93 -3.19
C SER A 14 10.33 -3.75 -2.22
N MET A 15 11.49 -3.27 -1.74
CA MET A 15 11.57 -2.06 -0.93
C MET A 15 11.18 -0.82 -1.75
N GLU A 16 11.79 -0.65 -2.94
CA GLU A 16 11.48 0.49 -3.82
C GLU A 16 10.02 0.50 -4.27
N GLY A 17 9.48 -0.66 -4.69
CA GLY A 17 8.07 -0.78 -5.06
C GLY A 17 7.12 -0.67 -3.86
N GLY A 18 7.55 -1.13 -2.69
CA GLY A 18 6.79 -1.09 -1.44
C GLY A 18 6.55 0.33 -0.96
N VAL A 19 7.48 1.25 -1.20
CA VAL A 19 7.29 2.69 -0.94
C VAL A 19 6.12 3.26 -1.74
N TRP A 20 6.06 2.95 -3.04
CA TRP A 20 4.97 3.41 -3.90
C TRP A 20 3.61 2.83 -3.49
N LEU A 21 3.58 1.53 -3.16
CA LEU A 21 2.37 0.89 -2.67
C LEU A 21 1.97 1.44 -1.29
N GLY A 22 2.92 1.70 -0.39
CA GLY A 22 2.68 2.30 0.92
C GLY A 22 2.10 3.70 0.83
N LEU A 23 2.65 4.55 -0.05
CA LEU A 23 2.10 5.89 -0.32
C LEU A 23 0.66 5.80 -0.82
N TYR A 24 0.37 4.86 -1.71
CA TYR A 24 -0.99 4.60 -2.19
C TYR A 24 -1.94 4.19 -1.05
N LEU A 25 -1.49 3.34 -0.13
CA LEU A 25 -2.27 2.94 1.04
C LEU A 25 -2.53 4.13 1.98
N ILE A 26 -1.56 5.03 2.18
CA ILE A 26 -1.74 6.26 2.96
C ILE A 26 -2.82 7.15 2.34
N VAL A 27 -2.79 7.36 1.02
CA VAL A 27 -3.82 8.16 0.33
C VAL A 27 -5.19 7.53 0.52
N ARG A 28 -5.29 6.20 0.36
CA ARG A 28 -6.52 5.45 0.61
C ARG A 28 -6.99 5.58 2.06
N PHE A 29 -6.09 5.54 3.03
CA PHE A 29 -6.40 5.78 4.44
C PHE A 29 -6.94 7.20 4.68
N ALA A 30 -6.32 8.22 4.07
CA ALA A 30 -6.81 9.61 4.20
C ALA A 30 -8.24 9.78 3.70
N PHE A 31 -8.58 9.17 2.54
CA PHE A 31 -9.97 9.17 2.05
C PHE A 31 -10.92 8.36 2.95
N MET A 32 -10.44 7.28 3.56
CA MET A 32 -11.22 6.51 4.53
C MET A 32 -11.59 7.35 5.76
N VAL A 33 -10.62 8.10 6.31
CA VAL A 33 -10.83 9.03 7.43
C VAL A 33 -11.84 10.12 7.07
N MET A 34 -11.70 10.74 5.89
CA MET A 34 -12.65 11.74 5.39
C MET A 34 -14.05 11.16 5.14
N GLY A 35 -14.14 9.85 4.93
CA GLY A 35 -15.38 9.09 4.73
C GLY A 35 -16.38 9.19 5.88
N LEU A 36 -15.93 9.54 7.10
CA LEU A 36 -16.82 9.83 8.22
C LEU A 36 -17.65 11.11 8.01
N TYR A 37 -17.10 12.11 7.33
CA TYR A 37 -17.81 13.38 7.10
C TYR A 37 -18.51 13.41 5.74
N TYR A 38 -17.91 12.77 4.73
CA TYR A 38 -18.40 12.78 3.36
C TYR A 38 -18.60 11.36 2.82
N SER A 39 -19.85 10.99 2.52
CA SER A 39 -20.16 9.66 1.97
C SER A 39 -19.43 9.37 0.63
N VAL A 40 -19.20 10.41 -0.19
CA VAL A 40 -18.43 10.31 -1.45
C VAL A 40 -16.97 9.90 -1.21
N ALA A 41 -16.35 10.34 -0.11
CA ALA A 41 -14.97 9.97 0.21
C ALA A 41 -14.85 8.47 0.54
N ASN A 42 -15.89 7.87 1.12
CA ASN A 42 -15.94 6.44 1.38
C ASN A 42 -16.02 5.62 0.08
N LEU A 43 -16.80 6.09 -0.91
CA LEU A 43 -16.82 5.48 -2.25
C LEU A 43 -15.45 5.53 -2.93
N ILE A 44 -14.72 6.64 -2.78
CA ILE A 44 -13.36 6.77 -3.31
C ILE A 44 -12.40 5.83 -2.58
N ALA A 45 -12.48 5.74 -1.25
CA ALA A 45 -11.68 4.80 -0.46
C ALA A 45 -11.94 3.34 -0.85
N LEU A 46 -13.21 3.00 -1.12
CA LEU A 46 -13.61 1.68 -1.62
C LEU A 46 -13.07 1.42 -3.04
N ALA A 47 -13.14 2.41 -3.92
CA ALA A 47 -12.57 2.32 -5.26
C ALA A 47 -11.04 2.13 -5.21
N LEU A 48 -10.35 2.85 -4.32
CA LEU A 48 -8.92 2.67 -4.05
C LEU A 48 -8.62 1.28 -3.47
N PHE A 49 -9.52 0.68 -2.68
CA PHE A 49 -9.36 -0.71 -2.23
C PHE A 49 -9.46 -1.71 -3.36
N ALA A 50 -10.49 -1.59 -4.19
CA ALA A 50 -10.64 -2.41 -5.38
C ALA A 50 -9.49 -2.18 -6.37
N GLY A 51 -8.90 -0.98 -6.37
CA GLY A 51 -7.74 -0.57 -7.16
C GLY A 51 -6.40 -1.16 -6.70
N THR A 52 -6.24 -1.51 -5.42
CA THR A 52 -4.99 -2.06 -4.86
C THR A 52 -4.39 -3.23 -5.66
N PRO A 53 -5.15 -4.29 -6.04
CA PRO A 53 -4.59 -5.38 -6.85
C PRO A 53 -4.08 -4.92 -8.21
N PHE A 54 -4.69 -3.89 -8.82
CA PHE A 54 -4.23 -3.35 -10.10
C PHE A 54 -2.91 -2.60 -9.95
N VAL A 55 -2.74 -1.82 -8.87
CA VAL A 55 -1.47 -1.13 -8.56
C VAL A 55 -0.37 -2.16 -8.29
N LEU A 56 -0.66 -3.18 -7.49
CA LEU A 56 0.26 -4.28 -7.21
C LEU A 56 0.69 -4.99 -8.50
N TYR A 57 -0.26 -5.36 -9.35
CA TYR A 57 -0.01 -6.00 -10.63
C TYR A 57 0.89 -5.13 -11.52
N ARG A 58 0.66 -3.82 -11.57
CA ARG A 58 1.48 -2.89 -12.35
C ARG A 58 2.93 -2.88 -11.88
N ILE A 59 3.18 -2.86 -10.57
CA ILE A 59 4.53 -2.90 -9.99
C ILE A 59 5.22 -4.24 -10.32
N MET A 60 4.51 -5.36 -10.12
CA MET A 60 5.02 -6.70 -10.46
C MET A 60 5.32 -6.86 -11.96
N MET A 61 4.50 -6.29 -12.84
CA MET A 61 4.71 -6.34 -14.28
C MET A 61 5.95 -5.56 -14.73
N VAL A 62 6.23 -4.41 -14.09
CA VAL A 62 7.48 -3.67 -14.35
C VAL A 62 8.68 -4.52 -13.96
N TYR A 63 8.64 -5.18 -12.81
CA TYR A 63 9.69 -6.11 -12.38
C TYR A 63 9.86 -7.29 -13.33
N HIS A 64 8.75 -7.90 -13.76
CA HIS A 64 8.76 -9.05 -14.66
C HIS A 64 9.39 -8.68 -16.02
N ARG A 65 9.04 -7.51 -16.57
CA ARG A 65 9.64 -6.97 -17.79
C ARG A 65 11.15 -6.71 -17.63
N ASN A 66 11.56 -6.15 -16.50
CA ASN A 66 12.97 -5.88 -16.22
C ASN A 66 13.81 -7.17 -16.06
N ASN A 67 13.18 -8.31 -15.79
CA ASN A 67 13.80 -9.63 -15.72
C ASN A 67 13.57 -10.46 -16.99
N SER A 68 13.41 -9.81 -18.14
CA SER A 68 13.23 -10.44 -19.46
C SER A 68 12.07 -11.44 -19.54
N TYR A 69 11.04 -11.25 -18.71
CA TYR A 69 9.87 -12.14 -18.63
C TYR A 69 10.18 -13.58 -18.19
N ILE A 70 11.35 -13.82 -17.57
CA ILE A 70 11.77 -15.16 -17.11
C ILE A 70 11.40 -15.40 -15.64
N SER A 71 10.65 -14.49 -15.02
CA SER A 71 10.32 -14.62 -13.59
C SER A 71 9.28 -15.72 -13.34
N PHE A 72 9.61 -16.64 -12.43
CA PHE A 72 8.69 -17.69 -11.99
C PHE A 72 7.55 -17.15 -11.14
N PHE A 73 6.41 -17.87 -11.13
CA PHE A 73 5.26 -17.55 -10.30
C PHE A 73 5.61 -17.40 -8.81
N SER A 74 6.36 -18.35 -8.25
CA SER A 74 6.79 -18.31 -6.85
C SER A 74 7.60 -17.05 -6.51
N LEU A 75 8.42 -16.58 -7.45
CA LEU A 75 9.23 -15.38 -7.27
C LEU A 75 8.36 -14.10 -7.27
N LEU A 76 7.39 -13.99 -8.18
CA LEU A 76 6.42 -12.88 -8.20
C LEU A 76 5.52 -12.90 -6.95
N TRP A 77 5.14 -14.09 -6.49
CA TRP A 77 4.33 -14.23 -5.28
C TRP A 77 5.10 -13.77 -4.04
N MET A 78 6.36 -14.19 -3.89
CA MET A 78 7.22 -13.71 -2.82
C MET A 78 7.45 -12.19 -2.90
N MET A 79 7.64 -11.65 -4.12
CA MET A 79 7.68 -10.20 -4.33
C MET A 79 6.40 -9.51 -3.82
N GLY A 80 5.23 -10.10 -4.07
CA GLY A 80 3.96 -9.56 -3.61
C GLY A 80 3.85 -9.44 -2.10
N ILE A 81 4.26 -10.50 -1.40
CA ILE A 81 4.29 -10.49 0.06
C ILE A 81 5.24 -9.41 0.56
N MET A 82 6.44 -9.34 -0.01
CA MET A 82 7.44 -8.33 0.40
C MET A 82 6.97 -6.90 0.13
N LEU A 83 6.32 -6.65 -1.01
CA LEU A 83 5.72 -5.35 -1.33
C LEU A 83 4.69 -4.93 -0.28
N PHE A 84 3.75 -5.82 0.06
CA PHE A 84 2.75 -5.55 1.09
C PHE A 84 3.37 -5.39 2.48
N PHE A 85 4.39 -6.17 2.80
CA PHE A 85 5.12 -6.03 4.06
C PHE A 85 5.71 -4.62 4.20
N PHE A 86 6.51 -4.16 3.24
CA PHE A 86 7.08 -2.81 3.27
C PHE A 86 6.03 -1.70 3.20
N ALA A 87 5.01 -1.87 2.35
CA ALA A 87 3.91 -0.92 2.25
C ALA A 87 3.15 -0.78 3.57
N SER A 88 2.91 -1.90 4.25
CA SER A 88 2.20 -1.94 5.54
C SER A 88 2.98 -1.25 6.66
N LEU A 89 4.32 -1.34 6.68
CA LEU A 89 5.15 -0.61 7.63
C LEU A 89 5.03 0.91 7.47
N ILE A 90 5.02 1.40 6.24
CA ILE A 90 4.88 2.83 5.96
C ILE A 90 3.47 3.31 6.31
N CYS A 91 2.46 2.52 5.93
CA CYS A 91 1.06 2.82 6.20
C CYS A 91 0.76 2.81 7.71
N SER A 92 1.24 1.82 8.45
CA SER A 92 1.00 1.70 9.89
C SER A 92 1.62 2.85 10.68
N VAL A 93 2.79 3.34 10.27
CA VAL A 93 3.40 4.54 10.87
C VAL A 93 2.52 5.76 10.63
N ALA A 94 2.00 5.94 9.41
CA ALA A 94 1.12 7.06 9.10
C ALA A 94 -0.21 7.00 9.88
N GLU A 95 -0.81 5.81 9.96
CA GLU A 95 -2.02 5.55 10.75
C GLU A 95 -1.79 5.81 12.24
N PHE A 96 -0.67 5.32 12.78
CA PHE A 96 -0.30 5.55 14.18
C PHE A 96 -0.15 7.03 14.49
N VAL A 97 0.53 7.80 13.63
CA VAL A 97 0.67 9.25 13.79
C VAL A 97 -0.70 9.93 13.78
N PHE A 98 -1.60 9.50 12.90
CA PHE A 98 -2.95 10.04 12.83
C PHE A 98 -3.75 9.77 14.11
N TYR A 99 -3.78 8.53 14.58
CA TYR A 99 -4.53 8.17 15.79
C TYR A 99 -3.93 8.77 17.05
N GLN A 100 -2.61 8.86 17.15
CA GLN A 100 -1.97 9.38 18.37
C GLN A 100 -2.03 10.91 18.45
N TYR A 101 -1.83 11.62 17.34
CA TYR A 101 -1.58 13.07 17.36
C TYR A 101 -2.65 13.91 16.65
N ILE A 102 -3.37 13.36 15.68
CA ILE A 102 -4.32 14.15 14.86
C ILE A 102 -5.74 14.00 15.40
N ASN A 103 -6.23 12.76 15.54
CA ASN A 103 -7.56 12.50 16.08
C ASN A 103 -7.58 11.23 16.95
N PRO A 104 -7.26 11.35 18.26
CA PRO A 104 -7.31 10.23 19.19
C PRO A 104 -8.72 9.73 19.48
N GLY A 105 -9.75 10.56 19.23
CA GLY A 105 -11.15 10.17 19.37
C GLY A 105 -11.71 9.42 18.17
N TYR A 106 -10.97 9.34 17.05
CA TYR A 106 -11.46 8.79 15.79
C TYR A 106 -12.03 7.37 15.93
N VAL A 107 -11.32 6.51 16.65
CA VAL A 107 -11.72 5.11 16.83
C VAL A 107 -13.01 5.03 17.65
N ALA A 108 -13.12 5.81 18.72
CA ALA A 108 -14.34 5.87 19.53
C ALA A 108 -15.53 6.40 18.72
N GLU A 109 -15.35 7.50 17.98
CA GLU A 109 -16.39 8.08 17.11
C GLU A 109 -16.88 7.10 16.04
N MET A 110 -15.96 6.28 15.49
CA MET A 110 -16.31 5.22 14.55
C MET A 110 -17.20 4.14 15.19
N PHE A 111 -16.88 3.70 16.41
CA PHE A 111 -17.70 2.73 17.15
C PHE A 111 -19.07 3.30 17.53
N ASP A 112 -19.12 4.54 18.01
CA ASP A 112 -20.38 5.19 18.39
C ASP A 112 -21.34 5.30 17.20
N ARG A 113 -20.82 5.69 16.02
CA ARG A 113 -21.62 5.77 14.78
C ARG A 113 -22.07 4.40 14.27
N ALA A 114 -21.28 3.35 14.49
CA ALA A 114 -21.66 1.98 14.11
C ALA A 114 -22.75 1.41 15.03
N LEU A 115 -22.75 1.78 16.32
CA LEU A 115 -23.75 1.37 17.31
C LEU A 115 -25.01 2.25 17.32
N ALA A 116 -24.93 3.45 16.75
CA ALA A 116 -26.07 4.36 16.58
C ALA A 116 -27.01 3.99 15.40
N LEU A 117 -26.79 2.83 14.77
CA LEU A 117 -27.75 2.14 13.89
C LEU A 117 -28.92 1.57 14.69
#